data_AF-A0A0N4YZC4-F1
#
_entry.id   AF-A0A0N4YZC4-F1
#
_cell.length_a   1.000
_cell.length_b   1.000
_cell.length_c   1.000
_cell.angle_alpha   90.00
_cell.angle_beta   90.00
_cell.angle_gamma   90.00
#
_symmetry.space_group_name_H-M   'P 1'
#
loop_
_entity.id
_entity.type
_entity.pdbx_description
1 polymer ?
#
loop_
_entity_poly.entity_id
_entity_poly.type
_entity_poly.pdbx_seq_one_letter_code
_entity_poly.pdbx_strand_id
1 'polypeptide(L)'
;MHQELHPSCLFSFAGNLIPFPDHNQSPRNVYQCQMGKQTMGTAVHAWHTRADNKMYRLQFPQSPLLKLEAYERYEMDEYPLGTNACVAVISYTGYDMEDAMVINKSSFQRGFAHGTVIKVERINLVTINEKKTLFRMDPKQPTDTVGVQIFFGIVYYQRLRHMIADKFQVRSTGPIDPITHQPVKGRKKGGGIRFGEMERDAIIAHGTAFVLQDRLLNCSDRDVAYACRRCGSLLSVLMNAKSASIRRKVKWTFRLNLDYQ
;
A
#
# COMPACT_ATOMS: atom_id res chain seq x y z
N MET A 1 -20.31 -28.70 39.68
CA MET A 1 -20.74 -27.28 39.67
C MET A 1 -19.48 -26.48 39.36
N HIS A 2 -19.34 -25.97 38.13
CA HIS A 2 -18.13 -25.24 37.70
C HIS A 2 -18.46 -23.75 37.58
N GLN A 3 -17.51 -22.90 37.96
CA GLN A 3 -17.62 -21.45 37.89
C GLN A 3 -16.41 -20.90 37.12
N GLU A 4 -16.65 -19.96 36.21
CA GLU A 4 -15.60 -19.23 35.53
C GLU A 4 -14.73 -18.48 36.55
N LEU A 5 -13.41 -18.62 36.44
CA LEU A 5 -12.48 -17.94 37.34
C LEU A 5 -12.48 -16.43 37.10
N HIS A 6 -12.49 -16.00 35.83
CA HIS A 6 -12.51 -14.59 35.46
C HIS A 6 -13.09 -14.38 34.03
N PRO A 7 -13.95 -13.37 33.80
CA PRO A 7 -14.59 -13.15 32.50
C PRO A 7 -13.62 -12.79 31.35
N SER A 8 -12.43 -12.26 31.65
CA SER A 8 -11.41 -11.96 30.62
C SER A 8 -10.81 -13.20 29.96
N CYS A 9 -10.97 -14.39 30.57
CA CYS A 9 -10.51 -15.65 30.00
C CYS A 9 -11.26 -16.04 28.71
N LEU A 10 -12.40 -15.40 28.42
CA LEU A 10 -13.13 -15.55 27.17
C LEU A 10 -12.38 -14.95 25.96
N PHE A 11 -11.62 -13.88 26.18
CA PHE A 11 -10.96 -13.15 25.10
C PHE A 11 -9.60 -13.75 24.74
N SER A 12 -9.25 -13.64 23.46
CA SER A 12 -7.88 -13.96 23.00
C SER A 12 -6.86 -12.98 23.58
N PHE A 13 -5.57 -13.34 23.50
CA PHE A 13 -4.46 -12.45 23.85
C PHE A 13 -4.63 -11.03 23.28
N ALA A 14 -4.91 -10.89 21.99
CA ALA A 14 -5.08 -9.59 21.35
C ALA A 14 -6.38 -8.88 21.75
N GLY A 15 -7.43 -9.65 22.08
CA GLY A 15 -8.70 -9.10 22.55
C GLY A 15 -8.61 -8.53 23.96
N ASN A 16 -7.80 -9.16 24.82
CA ASN A 16 -7.54 -8.73 26.19
C ASN A 16 -6.68 -7.45 26.29
N LEU A 17 -6.09 -6.99 25.18
CA LEU A 17 -5.32 -5.73 25.13
C LEU A 17 -6.18 -4.52 24.73
N ILE A 18 -7.46 -4.73 24.43
CA ILE A 18 -8.38 -3.64 24.05
C ILE A 18 -8.93 -3.00 25.33
N PRO A 19 -8.78 -1.67 25.53
CA PRO A 19 -9.40 -1.00 26.65
C PRO A 19 -10.91 -0.95 26.48
N PHE A 20 -11.65 -1.32 27.53
CA PHE A 20 -13.13 -1.31 27.57
C PHE A 20 -13.79 -1.97 26.34
N PRO A 21 -13.51 -3.27 26.08
CA PRO A 21 -14.02 -3.96 24.88
C PRO A 21 -15.54 -4.13 24.90
N ASP A 22 -16.15 -4.09 26.09
CA ASP A 22 -17.59 -4.15 26.36
C ASP A 22 -18.35 -2.90 25.89
N HIS A 23 -17.69 -1.74 25.82
CA HIS A 23 -18.29 -0.49 25.36
C HIS A 23 -18.25 -0.32 23.83
N ASN A 24 -17.55 -1.21 23.13
CA ASN A 24 -17.37 -1.16 21.69
C ASN A 24 -18.29 -2.16 20.98
N GLN A 25 -18.74 -1.81 19.78
CA GLN A 25 -19.42 -2.76 18.92
C GLN A 25 -18.45 -3.90 18.52
N SER A 26 -18.93 -5.15 18.53
CA SER A 26 -18.12 -6.34 18.26
C SER A 26 -17.20 -6.25 17.02
N PRO A 27 -17.65 -5.73 15.84
CA PRO A 27 -16.77 -5.59 14.68
C PRO A 27 -15.53 -4.71 14.95
N ARG A 28 -15.64 -3.67 15.78
CA ARG A 28 -14.51 -2.79 16.14
C ARG A 28 -13.43 -3.52 16.92
N ASN A 29 -13.83 -4.41 17.83
CA ASN A 29 -12.91 -5.24 18.58
C ASN A 29 -12.15 -6.21 17.68
N VAL A 30 -12.84 -6.79 16.68
CA VAL A 30 -12.21 -7.66 15.68
C VAL A 30 -11.21 -6.89 14.82
N TYR A 31 -11.58 -5.69 14.35
CA TYR A 31 -10.68 -4.83 13.60
C TYR A 31 -9.43 -4.48 14.42
N GLN A 32 -9.57 -4.12 15.69
CA GLN A 32 -8.43 -3.81 16.54
C GLN A 32 -7.49 -5.01 16.73
N CYS A 33 -8.03 -6.22 16.92
CA CYS A 33 -7.23 -7.44 16.96
C CYS A 33 -6.44 -7.68 15.66
N GLN A 34 -6.99 -7.32 14.51
CA GLN A 34 -6.32 -7.43 13.21
C GLN A 34 -5.27 -6.33 13.00
N MET A 35 -5.58 -5.09 13.38
CA MET A 35 -4.70 -3.94 13.24
C MET A 35 -3.51 -4.04 14.18
N GLY A 36 -3.72 -4.46 15.44
CA GLY A 36 -2.67 -4.64 16.44
C GLY A 36 -1.51 -5.51 15.93
N LYS A 37 -1.81 -6.57 15.18
CA LYS A 37 -0.80 -7.47 14.57
C LYS A 37 0.05 -6.82 13.47
N GLN A 38 -0.41 -5.70 12.91
CA GLN A 38 0.26 -4.97 11.82
C GLN A 38 0.93 -3.69 12.28
N THR A 39 0.87 -3.40 13.59
CA THR A 39 1.47 -2.20 14.17
C THR A 39 3.00 -2.28 14.15
N MET A 40 3.61 -1.10 14.05
CA MET A 40 5.03 -0.90 14.25
C MET A 40 5.26 -0.67 15.74
N GLY A 41 6.00 -1.57 16.36
CA GLY A 41 6.41 -1.44 17.76
C GLY A 41 7.87 -1.82 17.92
N THR A 42 8.23 -2.27 19.12
CA THR A 42 9.48 -2.97 19.35
C THR A 42 9.26 -4.46 19.07
N ALA A 43 9.85 -4.98 17.98
CA ALA A 43 9.68 -6.40 17.65
C ALA A 43 10.52 -7.32 18.54
N VAL A 44 11.80 -6.97 18.75
CA VAL A 44 12.78 -7.75 19.56
C VAL A 44 13.83 -6.78 20.11
N HIS A 45 14.37 -7.02 21.31
CA HIS A 45 15.47 -6.23 21.88
C HIS A 45 16.83 -6.51 21.21
N ALA A 46 17.09 -7.77 20.85
CA ALA A 46 18.28 -8.22 20.13
C ALA A 46 18.26 -7.88 18.61
N TRP A 47 17.64 -6.77 18.23
CA TRP A 47 17.51 -6.38 16.84
C TRP A 47 18.84 -5.95 16.21
N HIS A 48 19.78 -5.45 17.02
CA HIS A 48 21.12 -5.08 16.57
C HIS A 48 21.94 -6.26 16.05
N THR A 49 21.68 -7.45 16.58
CA THR A 49 22.42 -8.68 16.24
C THR A 49 21.68 -9.56 15.24
N ARG A 50 20.46 -9.17 14.85
CA ARG A 50 19.63 -9.90 13.89
C ARG A 50 19.64 -9.24 12.52
N ALA A 51 19.71 -10.08 11.49
CA ALA A 51 19.74 -9.69 10.09
C ALA A 51 18.44 -10.10 9.38
N ASP A 52 17.29 -9.68 9.91
CA ASP A 52 15.99 -9.97 9.31
C ASP A 52 15.78 -9.16 8.02
N ASN A 53 15.11 -9.75 7.02
CA ASN A 53 14.94 -9.15 5.70
C ASN A 53 14.25 -7.78 5.73
N LYS A 54 13.22 -7.62 6.58
CA LYS A 54 12.52 -6.36 6.81
C LYS A 54 11.96 -6.34 8.22
N MET A 55 12.31 -5.30 8.97
CA MET A 55 11.84 -5.08 10.32
C MET A 55 11.34 -3.64 10.46
N TYR A 56 10.25 -3.48 11.19
CA TYR A 56 9.63 -2.20 11.47
C TYR A 56 9.79 -1.90 12.94
N ARG A 57 10.37 -0.75 13.27
CA ARG A 57 10.62 -0.36 14.65
C ARG A 57 10.15 1.05 14.90
N LEU A 58 9.48 1.27 16.03
CA LEU A 58 9.21 2.60 16.55
C LEU A 58 10.44 3.08 17.35
N GLN A 59 10.88 4.33 17.16
CA GLN A 59 12.06 4.84 17.88
C GLN A 59 11.76 5.20 19.33
N PHE A 60 10.62 5.86 19.56
CA PHE A 60 10.20 6.31 20.89
C PHE A 60 8.82 5.72 21.21
N PRO A 61 8.71 4.41 21.40
CA PRO A 61 7.46 3.82 21.84
C PRO A 61 7.21 4.17 23.30
N GLN A 62 5.94 4.27 23.67
CA GLN A 62 5.50 4.58 25.03
C GLN A 62 4.54 3.47 25.49
N SER A 63 4.51 3.24 26.80
CA SER A 63 3.46 2.45 27.42
C SER A 63 2.13 3.19 27.37
N PRO A 64 1.00 2.49 27.15
CA PRO A 64 -0.32 3.11 27.23
C PRO A 64 -0.54 3.66 28.64
N LEU A 65 -1.20 4.81 28.74
CA LEU A 65 -1.58 5.37 30.03
C LEU A 65 -2.64 4.50 30.73
N LEU A 66 -3.59 3.97 29.96
CA LEU A 66 -4.57 3.02 30.48
C LEU A 66 -4.03 1.61 30.29
N LYS A 67 -3.49 1.03 31.38
CA LYS A 67 -3.00 -0.34 31.42
C LYS A 67 -4.10 -1.28 31.89
N LEU A 68 -4.23 -2.41 31.21
CA LEU A 68 -5.13 -3.50 31.57
C LEU A 68 -4.36 -4.50 32.43
N GLU A 69 -5.05 -5.24 33.30
CA GLU A 69 -4.44 -6.34 34.06
C GLU A 69 -3.73 -7.36 33.14
N ALA A 70 -4.33 -7.66 31.98
CA ALA A 70 -3.73 -8.53 30.97
C ALA A 70 -2.46 -7.91 30.35
N TYR A 71 -2.38 -6.59 30.21
CA TYR A 71 -1.21 -5.91 29.66
C TYR A 71 0.02 -6.08 30.58
N GLU A 72 -0.20 -5.98 31.89
CA GLU A 72 0.83 -6.22 32.91
C GLU A 72 1.17 -7.71 33.02
N ARG A 73 0.16 -8.59 33.04
CA ARG A 73 0.34 -10.05 33.10
C ARG A 73 1.17 -10.62 31.94
N TYR A 74 1.07 -10.00 30.77
CA TYR A 74 1.85 -10.40 29.58
C TYR A 74 3.13 -9.58 29.39
N GLU A 75 3.48 -8.69 30.33
CA GLU A 75 4.69 -7.88 30.29
C GLU A 75 4.85 -7.09 28.96
N MET A 76 3.72 -6.61 28.43
CA MET A 76 3.68 -5.88 27.15
C MET A 76 4.42 -4.54 27.20
N ASP A 77 4.79 -4.06 28.38
CA ASP A 77 5.68 -2.91 28.58
C ASP A 77 7.08 -3.11 27.99
N GLU A 78 7.56 -4.36 27.85
CA GLU A 78 8.83 -4.65 27.18
C GLU A 78 8.73 -4.44 25.65
N TYR A 79 7.54 -4.69 25.09
CA TYR A 79 7.26 -4.64 23.65
C TYR A 79 6.17 -3.61 23.29
N PRO A 80 6.39 -2.31 23.58
CA PRO A 80 5.38 -1.29 23.32
C PRO A 80 5.14 -1.10 21.81
N LEU A 81 3.86 -0.95 21.45
CA LEU A 81 3.36 -0.98 20.06
C LEU A 81 2.96 0.40 19.50
N GLY A 82 3.08 1.46 20.29
CA GLY A 82 2.52 2.76 19.97
C GLY A 82 3.05 3.89 20.85
N THR A 83 2.39 5.04 20.74
CA THR A 83 2.70 6.27 21.45
C THR A 83 1.43 6.92 21.96
N ASN A 84 1.49 7.56 23.13
CA ASN A 84 0.37 8.37 23.61
C ASN A 84 0.31 9.67 22.81
N ALA A 85 -0.87 10.00 22.30
CA ALA A 85 -1.13 11.21 21.53
C ALA A 85 -2.18 12.06 22.24
N CYS A 86 -1.96 13.38 22.29
CA CYS A 86 -3.02 14.32 22.64
C CYS A 86 -3.93 14.48 21.43
N VAL A 87 -5.19 14.06 21.56
CA VAL A 87 -6.18 14.11 20.49
C VAL A 87 -7.25 15.12 20.81
N ALA A 88 -7.58 15.91 19.81
CA ALA A 88 -8.70 16.83 19.80
C ALA A 88 -9.78 16.24 18.89
N VAL A 89 -11.00 16.07 19.38
CA VAL A 89 -12.14 15.66 18.55
C VAL A 89 -12.80 16.92 17.99
N ILE A 90 -12.36 17.32 16.79
CA ILE A 90 -12.85 18.51 16.09
C ILE A 90 -12.91 18.28 14.59
N SER A 91 -13.84 18.98 13.93
CA SER A 91 -13.78 19.27 12.51
C SER A 91 -13.07 20.60 12.31
N TYR A 92 -11.86 20.58 11.73
CA TYR A 92 -11.06 21.82 11.56
C TYR A 92 -10.71 22.12 10.11
N THR A 93 -10.17 21.16 9.38
CA THR A 93 -9.53 21.43 8.07
C THR A 93 -10.36 21.02 6.86
N GLY A 94 -11.42 20.23 7.06
CA GLY A 94 -12.17 19.59 5.97
C GLY A 94 -11.43 18.42 5.32
N TYR A 95 -10.16 18.19 5.65
CA TYR A 95 -9.38 17.01 5.24
C TYR A 95 -9.50 15.84 6.22
N ASP A 96 -10.40 15.94 7.19
CA ASP A 96 -10.73 14.99 8.26
C ASP A 96 -12.02 14.19 7.97
N MET A 97 -12.46 14.17 6.71
CA MET A 97 -13.60 13.35 6.25
C MET A 97 -13.18 11.89 6.02
N GLU A 98 -14.14 10.96 6.12
CA GLU A 98 -13.96 9.54 5.77
C GLU A 98 -12.74 8.87 6.46
N ASP A 99 -12.70 8.92 7.79
CA ASP A 99 -11.64 8.36 8.67
C ASP A 99 -10.24 8.97 8.50
N ALA A 100 -10.13 10.10 7.80
CA ALA A 100 -8.89 10.85 7.72
C ALA A 100 -8.58 11.58 9.04
N MET A 101 -7.29 11.61 9.41
CA MET A 101 -6.82 12.32 10.60
C MET A 101 -5.76 13.35 10.24
N VAL A 102 -5.84 14.51 10.88
CA VAL A 102 -4.87 15.60 10.73
C VAL A 102 -3.82 15.50 11.82
N ILE A 103 -2.55 15.42 11.42
CA ILE A 103 -1.42 15.33 12.35
C ILE A 103 -0.72 16.69 12.43
N ASN A 104 -0.44 17.16 13.65
CA ASN A 104 0.33 18.37 13.87
C ASN A 104 1.76 18.22 13.31
N LYS A 105 2.11 19.04 12.32
CA LYS A 105 3.43 19.06 11.67
C LYS A 105 4.56 19.28 12.67
N SER A 106 4.37 20.14 13.67
CA SER A 106 5.40 20.41 14.69
C SER A 106 5.65 19.21 15.60
N SER A 107 4.62 18.40 15.90
CA SER A 107 4.76 17.17 16.68
C SER A 107 5.49 16.11 15.87
N PHE A 108 5.16 15.97 14.58
CA PHE A 108 5.87 15.08 13.66
C PHE A 108 7.36 15.44 13.54
N GLN A 109 7.68 16.73 13.36
CA GLN A 109 9.08 17.21 13.30
C GLN A 109 9.86 16.97 14.60
N ARG A 110 9.16 16.94 15.74
CA ARG A 110 9.73 16.59 17.06
C ARG A 110 9.91 15.08 17.26
N GLY A 111 9.51 14.25 16.31
CA GLY A 111 9.70 12.79 16.37
C GLY A 111 8.46 12.01 16.81
N PHE A 112 7.27 12.61 16.81
CA PHE A 112 6.02 11.90 17.12
C PHE A 112 5.83 10.69 16.19
N ALA A 113 5.66 9.52 16.82
CA ALA A 113 5.53 8.22 16.14
C ALA A 113 6.61 7.95 15.08
N HIS A 114 7.84 8.47 15.27
CA HIS A 114 8.94 8.24 14.33
C HIS A 114 9.34 6.77 14.32
N GLY A 115 9.38 6.17 13.13
CA GLY A 115 9.63 4.76 12.94
C GLY A 115 10.69 4.52 11.88
N THR A 116 11.54 3.54 12.12
CA THR A 116 12.58 3.09 11.19
C THR A 116 12.17 1.79 10.53
N VAL A 117 12.45 1.68 9.24
CA VAL A 117 12.34 0.43 8.49
C VAL A 117 13.76 -0.06 8.23
N ILE A 118 14.12 -1.15 8.88
CA ILE A 118 15.42 -1.79 8.70
C ILE A 118 15.23 -2.87 7.64
N LYS A 119 15.94 -2.73 6.52
CA LYS A 119 15.96 -3.71 5.44
C LYS A 119 17.39 -4.21 5.30
N VAL A 120 17.58 -5.50 5.48
CA VAL A 120 18.89 -6.13 5.29
C VAL A 120 18.93 -6.74 3.90
N GLU A 121 19.90 -6.31 3.10
CA GLU A 121 20.25 -6.94 1.84
C GLU A 121 21.59 -7.64 2.03
N ARG A 122 21.65 -8.93 1.72
CA ARG A 122 22.90 -9.69 1.72
C ARG A 122 23.59 -9.40 0.39
N ILE A 123 24.68 -8.65 0.45
CA ILE A 123 25.48 -8.25 -0.71
C ILE A 123 26.81 -9.03 -0.66
N ASN A 124 27.15 -9.73 -1.74
CA ASN A 124 28.50 -10.23 -1.96
C ASN A 124 29.33 -9.11 -2.60
N LEU A 125 30.45 -8.73 -1.97
CA LEU A 125 31.16 -7.47 -2.22
C LEU A 125 32.22 -7.59 -3.33
N VAL A 126 31.86 -7.23 -4.56
CA VAL A 126 32.78 -6.73 -5.59
C VAL A 126 32.22 -5.38 -6.06
N THR A 127 32.85 -4.31 -5.57
CA THR A 127 32.82 -2.90 -6.04
C THR A 127 31.65 -1.96 -5.67
N ILE A 128 32.09 -0.79 -5.14
CA ILE A 128 31.55 0.60 -5.16
C ILE A 128 30.83 1.16 -3.90
N ASN A 129 31.42 2.29 -3.46
CA ASN A 129 31.09 3.26 -2.40
C ASN A 129 30.30 4.46 -2.98
N GLU A 130 29.43 5.10 -2.17
CA GLU A 130 29.34 6.57 -1.97
C GLU A 130 28.11 6.99 -1.10
N LYS A 131 28.20 8.12 -0.37
CA LYS A 131 27.21 8.67 0.60
C LYS A 131 26.78 10.11 0.26
N LYS A 132 25.55 10.52 0.63
CA LYS A 132 25.07 11.93 0.60
C LYS A 132 24.39 12.36 1.91
N THR A 133 24.54 13.66 2.25
CA THR A 133 24.10 14.36 3.48
C THR A 133 22.77 15.12 3.29
N LEU A 134 22.10 15.52 4.40
CA LEU A 134 20.76 16.13 4.44
C LEU A 134 20.73 17.39 5.36
N PHE A 135 19.93 18.43 5.05
CA PHE A 135 19.77 19.70 5.80
C PHE A 135 18.30 20.02 6.18
N ARG A 136 18.10 20.93 7.15
CA ARG A 136 16.87 21.25 7.95
C ARG A 136 16.45 22.75 7.85
N MET A 137 15.18 23.10 8.13
CA MET A 137 14.77 24.46 8.60
C MET A 137 13.40 24.51 9.34
N ASP A 138 13.19 25.58 10.13
CA ASP A 138 12.18 25.80 11.20
C ASP A 138 10.88 26.56 10.79
N PRO A 139 9.78 26.51 11.59
CA PRO A 139 8.51 27.20 11.31
C PRO A 139 8.10 28.30 12.33
N LYS A 140 7.49 29.41 11.87
CA LYS A 140 6.63 30.29 12.70
C LYS A 140 5.46 30.84 11.89
N GLN A 141 4.24 30.49 12.28
CA GLN A 141 3.05 31.34 12.07
C GLN A 141 1.94 30.96 13.08
N PRO A 142 1.23 31.93 13.68
CA PRO A 142 0.17 31.68 14.64
C PRO A 142 -1.18 31.38 13.95
N THR A 143 -2.06 30.65 14.62
CA THR A 143 -3.43 30.31 14.20
C THR A 143 -4.45 30.82 15.19
N ASP A 144 -5.57 31.32 14.68
CA ASP A 144 -6.68 31.91 15.42
C ASP A 144 -7.46 30.91 16.29
N THR A 145 -8.10 31.44 17.34
CA THR A 145 -8.86 30.66 18.34
C THR A 145 -10.30 30.39 17.91
N VAL A 146 -10.76 29.15 18.15
CA VAL A 146 -12.11 28.66 17.78
C VAL A 146 -13.08 28.82 18.97
N GLY A 147 -14.29 29.32 18.71
CA GLY A 147 -15.30 29.68 19.72
C GLY A 147 -16.22 28.54 20.20
N VAL A 148 -15.71 27.31 20.39
CA VAL A 148 -16.47 26.17 20.93
C VAL A 148 -15.56 25.32 21.84
N GLN A 149 -16.12 24.70 22.88
CA GLN A 149 -15.37 23.78 23.74
C GLN A 149 -15.04 22.49 22.97
N ILE A 150 -13.75 22.19 22.88
CA ILE A 150 -13.21 21.03 22.17
C ILE A 150 -12.90 19.94 23.18
N PHE A 151 -13.32 18.70 22.91
CA PHE A 151 -12.90 17.56 23.71
C PHE A 151 -11.42 17.24 23.42
N PHE A 152 -10.60 17.34 24.46
CA PHE A 152 -9.21 16.92 24.44
C PHE A 152 -9.03 15.70 25.35
N GLY A 153 -8.27 14.73 24.88
CA GLY A 153 -7.89 13.57 25.67
C GLY A 153 -6.54 13.01 25.25
N ILE A 154 -5.94 12.22 26.13
CA ILE A 154 -4.75 11.45 25.77
C ILE A 154 -5.21 10.06 25.37
N VAL A 155 -4.88 9.66 24.13
CA VAL A 155 -5.28 8.38 23.56
C VAL A 155 -4.04 7.64 23.07
N TYR A 156 -4.00 6.33 23.27
CA TYR A 156 -2.90 5.49 22.79
C TYR A 156 -3.05 5.22 21.29
N TYR A 157 -2.12 5.74 20.48
CA TYR A 157 -2.10 5.53 19.02
C TYR A 157 -1.04 4.51 18.62
N GLN A 158 -1.43 3.58 17.77
CA GLN A 158 -0.53 2.60 17.18
C GLN A 158 -0.31 2.93 15.70
N ARG A 159 0.95 2.93 15.26
CA ARG A 159 1.31 3.22 13.87
C ARG A 159 1.34 1.93 13.05
N LEU A 160 0.58 1.82 11.97
CA LEU A 160 0.57 0.63 11.12
C LEU A 160 1.78 0.58 10.17
N ARG A 161 2.22 -0.65 9.83
CA ARG A 161 3.38 -0.88 8.95
C ARG A 161 3.14 -0.56 7.46
N HIS A 162 1.88 -0.46 7.03
CA HIS A 162 1.51 -0.34 5.62
C HIS A 162 1.60 1.12 5.13
N MET A 163 2.81 1.57 4.83
CA MET A 163 3.08 2.94 4.37
C MET A 163 2.74 3.15 2.88
N ILE A 164 2.31 4.36 2.52
CA ILE A 164 2.00 4.77 1.13
C ILE A 164 3.25 4.73 0.24
N ALA A 165 4.41 5.08 0.80
CA ALA A 165 5.69 5.05 0.08
C ALA A 165 6.02 3.66 -0.52
N ASP A 166 5.54 2.58 0.10
CA ASP A 166 5.72 1.22 -0.43
C ASP A 166 4.69 0.87 -1.50
N LYS A 167 3.59 1.62 -1.64
CA LYS A 167 2.39 1.29 -2.44
C LYS A 167 2.26 2.03 -3.77
N PHE A 168 2.87 3.21 -3.93
CA PHE A 168 2.77 3.95 -5.18
C PHE A 168 3.51 3.22 -6.32
N GLN A 169 2.97 3.30 -7.54
CA GLN A 169 3.60 2.76 -8.74
C GLN A 169 3.22 3.61 -9.95
N VAL A 170 4.20 3.90 -10.80
CA VAL A 170 4.00 4.68 -12.03
C VAL A 170 4.79 3.99 -13.15
N ARG A 171 4.21 3.94 -14.34
CA ARG A 171 4.83 3.40 -15.55
C ARG A 171 4.46 4.28 -16.75
N SER A 172 5.45 4.74 -17.49
CA SER A 172 5.28 5.36 -18.81
C SER A 172 5.51 4.30 -19.90
N THR A 173 6.75 3.85 -20.06
CA THR A 173 7.16 2.67 -20.83
C THR A 173 8.06 1.81 -19.94
N GLY A 174 8.31 0.55 -20.30
CA GLY A 174 9.07 -0.34 -19.43
C GLY A 174 9.28 -1.72 -20.01
N PRO A 175 9.86 -2.65 -19.23
CA PRO A 175 10.12 -4.00 -19.67
C PRO A 175 8.83 -4.72 -20.05
N ILE A 176 8.98 -5.56 -21.06
CA ILE A 176 7.94 -6.32 -21.72
C ILE A 176 8.29 -7.81 -21.60
N ASP A 177 7.27 -8.64 -21.45
CA ASP A 177 7.40 -10.09 -21.47
C ASP A 177 7.73 -10.58 -22.89
N PRO A 178 8.78 -11.40 -23.09
CA PRO A 178 9.26 -11.77 -24.42
C PRO A 178 8.30 -12.64 -25.22
N ILE A 179 7.33 -13.31 -24.58
CA ILE A 179 6.38 -14.19 -25.26
C ILE A 179 5.15 -13.38 -25.68
N THR A 180 4.55 -12.66 -24.72
CA THR A 180 3.28 -11.96 -24.95
C THR A 180 3.45 -10.57 -25.52
N HIS A 181 4.67 -10.03 -25.52
CA HIS A 181 4.93 -8.62 -25.81
C HIS A 181 4.14 -7.64 -24.91
N GLN A 182 3.63 -8.11 -23.77
CA GLN A 182 2.87 -7.30 -22.82
C GLN A 182 3.73 -6.78 -21.66
N PRO A 183 3.30 -5.69 -21.00
CA PRO A 183 3.88 -5.21 -19.75
C PRO A 183 4.12 -6.31 -18.70
N VAL A 184 5.35 -6.42 -18.19
CA VAL A 184 5.66 -7.40 -17.12
C VAL A 184 4.86 -7.16 -15.84
N LYS A 185 4.64 -8.21 -15.05
CA LYS A 185 3.98 -8.12 -13.74
C LYS A 185 4.95 -7.67 -12.64
N GLY A 186 4.46 -6.78 -11.77
CA GLY A 186 5.05 -6.51 -10.46
C GLY A 186 5.72 -5.15 -10.32
N ARG A 187 5.44 -4.47 -9.19
CA ARG A 187 5.91 -3.11 -8.89
C ARG A 187 7.43 -2.97 -8.95
N LYS A 188 8.18 -3.89 -8.33
CA LYS A 188 9.65 -3.85 -8.29
C LYS A 188 10.30 -3.96 -9.66
N LYS A 189 9.60 -4.52 -10.65
CA LYS A 189 10.07 -4.70 -12.03
C LYS A 189 9.61 -3.56 -12.96
N GLY A 190 9.02 -2.48 -12.43
CA GLY A 190 8.37 -1.46 -13.25
C GLY A 190 7.17 -2.01 -14.04
N GLY A 191 6.48 -3.00 -13.46
CA GLY A 191 5.39 -3.69 -14.11
C GLY A 191 4.18 -2.79 -14.40
N GLY A 192 3.40 -3.18 -15.40
CA GLY A 192 2.19 -2.47 -15.78
C GLY A 192 1.06 -2.65 -14.77
N ILE A 193 0.10 -1.71 -14.79
CA ILE A 193 -1.17 -1.87 -14.07
C ILE A 193 -2.04 -2.80 -14.91
N ARG A 194 -2.62 -3.81 -14.26
CA ARG A 194 -3.53 -4.74 -14.93
C ARG A 194 -4.86 -4.03 -15.19
N PHE A 195 -5.26 -3.98 -16.45
CA PHE A 195 -6.62 -3.68 -16.86
C PHE A 195 -7.37 -5.00 -17.00
N GLY A 196 -8.30 -5.27 -16.09
CA GLY A 196 -9.01 -6.55 -15.99
C GLY A 196 -10.33 -6.55 -16.76
N GLU A 197 -11.09 -7.63 -16.55
CA GLU A 197 -12.38 -7.83 -17.20
C GLU A 197 -13.43 -6.85 -16.68
N MET A 198 -13.44 -6.58 -15.38
CA MET A 198 -14.37 -5.62 -14.78
C MET A 198 -14.15 -4.20 -15.32
N GLU A 199 -12.90 -3.78 -15.49
CA GLU A 199 -12.59 -2.47 -16.08
C GLU A 199 -12.94 -2.42 -17.57
N ARG A 200 -12.72 -3.52 -18.31
CA ARG A 200 -13.15 -3.63 -19.71
C ARG A 200 -14.66 -3.46 -19.84
N ASP A 201 -15.42 -4.19 -19.03
CA ASP A 201 -16.88 -4.21 -19.13
C ASP A 201 -17.48 -2.84 -18.72
N ALA A 202 -16.87 -2.15 -17.76
CA ALA A 202 -17.21 -0.76 -17.43
C ALA A 202 -16.99 0.19 -18.62
N ILE A 203 -15.86 0.09 -19.34
CA ILE A 203 -15.58 0.95 -20.51
C ILE A 203 -16.52 0.63 -21.68
N ILE A 204 -16.88 -0.65 -21.88
CA ILE A 204 -17.87 -1.06 -22.88
C ILE A 204 -19.23 -0.43 -22.56
N ALA A 205 -19.67 -0.47 -21.29
CA ALA A 205 -20.92 0.15 -20.86
C ALA A 205 -20.95 1.67 -21.09
N HIS A 206 -19.81 2.34 -20.94
CA HIS A 206 -19.68 3.77 -21.27
C HIS A 206 -19.66 4.07 -22.79
N GLY A 207 -19.59 3.06 -23.66
CA GLY A 207 -19.54 3.24 -25.12
C GLY A 207 -18.24 3.86 -25.65
N THR A 208 -17.17 3.89 -24.84
CA THR A 208 -15.91 4.56 -25.19
C THR A 208 -14.94 3.63 -25.92
N ALA A 209 -15.32 3.22 -27.13
CA ALA A 209 -14.57 2.25 -27.93
C ALA A 209 -13.10 2.65 -28.20
N PHE A 210 -12.82 3.95 -28.40
CA PHE A 210 -11.45 4.43 -28.61
C PHE A 210 -10.56 4.28 -27.38
N VAL A 211 -11.10 4.47 -26.18
CA VAL A 211 -10.35 4.31 -24.92
C VAL A 211 -10.08 2.82 -24.67
N LEU A 212 -11.08 1.96 -24.95
CA LEU A 212 -10.92 0.52 -24.88
C LEU A 212 -9.80 0.03 -25.80
N GLN A 213 -9.84 0.47 -27.07
CA GLN A 213 -8.82 0.15 -28.06
C GLN A 213 -7.43 0.65 -27.64
N ASP A 214 -7.38 1.83 -27.02
CA ASP A 214 -6.13 2.40 -26.56
C ASP A 214 -5.50 1.61 -25.41
N ARG A 215 -6.31 1.19 -24.44
CA ARG A 215 -5.84 0.44 -23.27
C ARG A 215 -5.52 -1.02 -23.58
N LEU A 216 -6.33 -1.69 -24.40
CA LEU A 216 -6.16 -3.13 -24.69
C LEU A 216 -5.18 -3.41 -25.83
N LEU A 217 -5.04 -2.53 -26.82
CA LEU A 217 -4.13 -2.75 -27.95
C LEU A 217 -2.99 -1.73 -27.97
N ASN A 218 -3.31 -0.44 -28.10
CA ASN A 218 -2.29 0.57 -28.44
C ASN A 218 -1.19 0.72 -27.38
N CYS A 219 -1.58 0.67 -26.11
CA CYS A 219 -0.70 0.82 -24.96
C CYS A 219 -0.16 -0.52 -24.42
N SER A 220 -0.62 -1.66 -24.96
CA SER A 220 -0.27 -2.99 -24.48
C SER A 220 0.74 -3.67 -25.41
N ASP A 221 0.24 -4.28 -26.49
CA ASP A 221 0.95 -5.21 -27.37
C ASP A 221 0.66 -4.93 -28.86
N ARG A 222 0.47 -3.66 -29.22
CA ARG A 222 0.29 -3.26 -30.62
C ARG A 222 1.46 -3.74 -31.47
N ASP A 223 1.19 -4.69 -32.35
CA ASP A 223 2.13 -5.16 -33.37
C ASP A 223 1.51 -5.10 -34.77
N VAL A 224 2.35 -4.93 -35.79
CA VAL A 224 1.96 -4.86 -37.20
C VAL A 224 2.42 -6.14 -37.89
N ALA A 225 1.52 -7.12 -37.99
CA ALA A 225 1.80 -8.39 -38.65
C ALA A 225 1.43 -8.38 -40.15
N TYR A 226 2.13 -9.20 -40.95
CA TYR A 226 1.84 -9.42 -42.36
C TYR A 226 1.05 -10.70 -42.56
N ALA A 227 0.01 -10.66 -43.38
CA ALA A 227 -0.81 -11.83 -43.72
C ALA A 227 -0.77 -12.11 -45.23
N CYS A 228 -0.64 -13.39 -45.61
CA CYS A 228 -0.68 -13.79 -47.01
C CYS A 228 -2.12 -13.76 -47.54
N ARG A 229 -2.36 -13.08 -48.67
CA ARG A 229 -3.71 -12.90 -49.23
C ARG A 229 -4.33 -14.17 -49.83
N ARG A 230 -3.51 -15.17 -50.18
CA ARG A 230 -3.99 -16.41 -50.80
C ARG A 230 -4.32 -17.49 -49.77
N CYS A 231 -3.50 -17.63 -48.73
CA CYS A 231 -3.67 -18.67 -47.70
C CYS A 231 -4.19 -18.15 -46.36
N GLY A 232 -4.30 -16.83 -46.16
CA GLY A 232 -4.76 -16.23 -44.90
C GLY A 232 -3.80 -16.42 -43.71
N SER A 233 -2.69 -17.14 -43.90
CA SER A 233 -1.73 -17.41 -42.83
C SER A 233 -0.83 -16.21 -42.55
N LEU A 234 -0.72 -15.86 -41.26
CA LEU A 234 0.22 -14.86 -40.73
C LEU A 234 1.65 -15.41 -40.68
N LEU A 235 1.84 -16.68 -40.32
CA LEU A 235 3.14 -17.31 -40.13
C LEU A 235 3.88 -17.59 -41.45
N SER A 236 3.13 -17.93 -42.50
CA SER A 236 3.70 -18.32 -43.80
C SER A 236 4.52 -17.21 -44.47
N VAL A 237 4.21 -15.94 -44.18
CA VAL A 237 4.91 -14.78 -44.75
C VAL A 237 6.30 -14.61 -44.14
N LEU A 238 6.49 -15.01 -42.87
CA LEU A 238 7.76 -14.92 -42.16
C LEU A 238 8.74 -16.02 -42.58
N MET A 239 8.24 -17.21 -42.90
CA MET A 239 9.08 -18.36 -43.30
C MET A 239 9.61 -18.27 -44.73
N ASN A 240 9.04 -17.39 -45.56
CA ASN A 240 9.34 -17.32 -46.99
C ASN A 240 10.25 -16.13 -47.35
N ALA A 241 11.38 -15.97 -46.65
CA ALA A 241 12.37 -14.93 -46.93
C ALA A 241 13.14 -15.13 -48.26
N LYS A 242 12.90 -16.22 -49.00
CA LYS A 242 13.55 -16.52 -50.29
C LYS A 242 12.75 -16.15 -51.54
N SER A 243 11.52 -15.62 -51.42
CA SER A 243 10.71 -15.26 -52.60
C SER A 243 10.13 -13.86 -52.47
N ALA A 244 10.96 -12.88 -52.81
CA ALA A 244 10.54 -11.50 -52.99
C ALA A 244 9.73 -11.35 -54.29
N SER A 245 8.40 -11.43 -54.21
CA SER A 245 7.57 -10.66 -55.13
C SER A 245 6.21 -10.36 -54.51
N ILE A 246 5.81 -9.08 -54.58
CA ILE A 246 4.52 -8.50 -54.18
C ILE A 246 4.35 -8.26 -52.66
N ARG A 247 4.95 -7.16 -52.18
CA ARG A 247 4.62 -6.53 -50.88
C ARG A 247 3.67 -5.35 -51.14
N ARG A 248 2.40 -5.45 -50.73
CA ARG A 248 1.53 -4.27 -50.51
C ARG A 248 1.18 -4.20 -49.02
N LYS A 249 1.36 -3.02 -48.42
CA LYS A 249 0.96 -2.72 -47.03
C LYS A 249 -0.56 -2.83 -46.93
N VAL A 250 -1.06 -3.73 -46.08
CA VAL A 250 -2.45 -3.70 -45.61
C VAL A 250 -2.38 -3.39 -44.12
N LYS A 251 -2.89 -2.21 -43.75
CA LYS A 251 -2.96 -1.75 -42.36
C LYS A 251 -4.25 -2.31 -41.76
N TRP A 252 -4.14 -3.32 -40.91
CA TRP A 252 -5.29 -3.83 -40.16
C TRP A 252 -5.46 -3.02 -38.88
N THR A 253 -6.44 -2.12 -38.88
CA THR A 253 -7.10 -1.66 -37.66
C THR A 253 -8.32 -2.56 -37.47
N PHE A 254 -8.41 -3.28 -36.35
CA PHE A 254 -9.63 -3.98 -35.96
C PHE A 254 -10.79 -2.97 -35.97
N ARG A 255 -11.66 -3.07 -36.97
CA ARG A 255 -12.93 -2.36 -37.05
C ARG A 255 -14.00 -3.42 -36.81
N LEU A 256 -14.49 -3.49 -35.58
CA LEU A 256 -15.72 -4.21 -35.27
C LEU A 256 -16.85 -3.47 -35.99
N ASN A 257 -17.23 -3.93 -37.19
CA ASN A 257 -18.52 -3.58 -37.76
C ASN A 257 -19.58 -4.34 -36.96
N LEU A 258 -20.17 -3.65 -35.99
CA LEU A 258 -21.50 -3.99 -35.49
C LEU A 258 -22.50 -3.46 -36.52
N ASP A 259 -22.71 -4.23 -37.59
CA ASP A 259 -23.87 -4.03 -38.45
C ASP A 259 -25.08 -4.59 -37.69
N TYR A 260 -25.84 -3.70 -37.07
CA TYR A 260 -27.19 -3.97 -36.59
C TYR A 260 -28.09 -4.20 -37.82
N GLN A 261 -28.70 -5.39 -37.91
CA GLN A 261 -29.97 -5.59 -38.60
C GLN A 261 -31.10 -5.55 -37.58
#